data_AF-A0A7W4E841-F1
#
_entry.id   AF-A0A7W4E841-F1
#
_cell.length_a   1.000
_cell.length_b   1.000
_cell.length_c   1.000
_cell.angle_alpha   90.00
_cell.angle_beta   90.00
_cell.angle_gamma   90.00
#
_symmetry.space_group_name_H-M   'P 1'
#
loop_
_entity.id
_entity.type
_entity.pdbx_description
1 polymer ?
#
loop_
_entity_poly.entity_id
_entity_poly.type
_entity_poly.pdbx_seq_one_letter_code
_entity_poly.pdbx_strand_id
1 'polypeptide(L)'
;MSHNPDFLDTIDEVAATEEFLDNVLEYMYDFSYFLMVVEKCAEKFHELQKYLTEDSRNAILKKHIDLTSAIINISQIENELDESERAPVGENTIPFRKYNQPYEVSGIVFVDDFLTNKKVLADFLQGKIHIFLNPDPSGPIMIIADYVGVSERIKKILQ
;
A
#
# COMPACT_ATOMS: atom_id res chain seq x y z
N MET A 1 -13.02 -4.39 38.97
CA MET A 1 -13.08 -3.66 37.68
C MET A 1 -13.01 -4.72 36.60
N SER A 2 -14.10 -4.95 35.87
CA SER A 2 -14.10 -5.84 34.71
C SER A 2 -13.38 -5.10 33.60
N HIS A 3 -12.23 -5.62 33.16
CA HIS A 3 -11.67 -5.24 31.87
C HIS A 3 -12.65 -5.78 30.84
N ASN A 4 -13.43 -4.88 30.25
CA ASN A 4 -14.10 -5.20 29.00
C ASN A 4 -12.95 -5.50 28.01
N PRO A 5 -12.91 -6.68 27.37
CA PRO A 5 -11.92 -6.92 26.33
C PRO A 5 -12.01 -5.77 25.34
N ASP A 6 -10.87 -5.21 24.94
CA ASP A 6 -10.83 -4.22 23.88
C ASP A 6 -11.58 -4.83 22.69
N PHE A 7 -12.53 -4.13 22.09
CA PHE A 7 -13.30 -4.68 20.95
C PHE A 7 -12.35 -5.20 19.86
N LEU A 8 -11.18 -4.57 19.75
CA LEU A 8 -10.08 -4.98 18.89
C LEU A 8 -9.51 -6.36 19.22
N ASP A 9 -9.46 -6.74 20.50
CA ASP A 9 -9.03 -8.06 20.93
C ASP A 9 -10.10 -9.14 20.63
N THR A 10 -11.27 -8.75 20.08
CA THR A 10 -12.36 -9.66 19.67
C THR A 10 -12.52 -9.76 18.15
N ILE A 11 -11.80 -8.93 17.38
CA ILE A 11 -11.75 -9.04 15.92
C ILE A 11 -10.72 -10.12 15.60
N ASP A 12 -11.20 -11.33 15.31
CA ASP A 12 -10.39 -12.37 14.69
C ASP A 12 -9.98 -11.94 13.27
N GLU A 13 -8.95 -12.60 12.70
CA GLU A 13 -8.47 -12.40 11.33
C GLU A 13 -9.63 -12.23 10.33
N VAL A 14 -9.74 -11.05 9.73
CA VAL A 14 -10.79 -10.75 8.75
C VAL A 14 -10.43 -11.36 7.41
N ALA A 15 -11.21 -12.32 6.94
CA ALA A 15 -10.99 -12.95 5.65
C ALA A 15 -11.25 -11.95 4.51
N ALA A 16 -10.37 -11.94 3.51
CA ALA A 16 -10.55 -11.15 2.30
C ALA A 16 -11.80 -11.59 1.53
N THR A 17 -12.68 -10.65 1.17
CA THR A 17 -13.83 -10.94 0.28
C THR A 17 -13.33 -11.25 -1.13
N GLU A 18 -14.04 -12.09 -1.88
CA GLU A 18 -13.67 -12.45 -3.26
C GLU A 18 -13.50 -11.22 -4.18
N GLU A 19 -14.46 -10.29 -4.18
CA GLU A 19 -14.38 -9.03 -4.96
C GLU A 19 -13.11 -8.24 -4.65
N PHE A 20 -12.73 -8.22 -3.37
CA PHE A 20 -11.54 -7.51 -2.93
C PHE A 20 -10.26 -8.24 -3.38
N LEU A 21 -10.21 -9.57 -3.28
CA LEU A 21 -9.09 -10.37 -3.80
C LEU A 21 -8.90 -10.19 -5.31
N ASP A 22 -10.00 -10.10 -6.06
CA ASP A 22 -9.97 -9.83 -7.50
C ASP A 22 -9.38 -8.45 -7.81
N ASN A 23 -9.77 -7.41 -7.05
CA ASN A 23 -9.19 -6.06 -7.21
C ASN A 23 -7.68 -6.03 -6.92
N VAL A 24 -7.23 -6.82 -5.94
CA VAL A 24 -5.80 -6.92 -5.58
C VAL A 24 -5.04 -7.65 -6.66
N LEU A 25 -5.62 -8.73 -7.19
CA LEU A 25 -5.04 -9.47 -8.29
C LEU A 25 -4.87 -8.56 -9.52
N GLU A 26 -5.92 -7.81 -9.88
CA GLU A 26 -5.90 -6.84 -10.98
C GLU A 26 -4.82 -5.77 -10.75
N TYR A 27 -4.79 -5.18 -9.55
CA TYR A 27 -3.76 -4.21 -9.17
C TYR A 27 -2.33 -4.78 -9.25
N MET A 28 -2.12 -6.03 -8.82
CA MET A 28 -0.82 -6.70 -8.90
C MET A 28 -0.41 -6.99 -10.35
N TYR A 29 -1.36 -7.27 -11.24
CA TYR A 29 -1.12 -7.37 -12.68
C TYR A 29 -0.65 -6.04 -13.27
N ASP A 30 -1.34 -4.94 -12.94
CA ASP A 30 -0.98 -3.59 -13.39
C ASP A 30 0.40 -3.17 -12.85
N PHE A 31 0.67 -3.43 -11.57
CA PHE A 31 1.97 -3.15 -10.97
C PHE A 31 3.10 -3.95 -11.63
N SER A 32 2.86 -5.23 -11.91
CA SER A 32 3.85 -6.08 -12.61
C SER A 32 4.15 -5.54 -14.01
N TYR A 33 3.13 -5.13 -14.75
CA TYR A 33 3.29 -4.50 -16.05
C TYR A 33 4.05 -3.17 -15.94
N PHE A 34 3.71 -2.32 -14.97
CA PHE A 34 4.40 -1.07 -14.72
C PHE A 34 5.88 -1.29 -14.36
N LEU A 35 6.19 -2.31 -13.55
CA LEU A 35 7.57 -2.66 -13.20
C LEU A 35 8.39 -3.03 -14.45
N MET A 36 7.80 -3.71 -15.43
CA MET A 36 8.46 -3.95 -16.72
C MET A 36 8.79 -2.65 -17.47
N VAL A 37 7.92 -1.63 -17.39
CA VAL A 37 8.16 -0.31 -17.98
C VAL A 37 9.29 0.40 -17.26
N VAL A 38 9.30 0.36 -15.92
CA VAL A 38 10.38 0.91 -15.08
C VAL A 38 11.73 0.29 -15.45
N GLU A 39 11.80 -1.04 -15.56
CA GLU A 39 13.02 -1.76 -15.93
C GLU A 39 13.55 -1.31 -17.30
N LYS A 40 12.69 -1.28 -18.33
CA LYS A 40 13.06 -0.78 -19.68
C LYS A 40 13.54 0.67 -19.68
N CYS A 41 12.95 1.53 -18.84
CA CYS A 41 13.41 2.90 -18.68
C CYS A 41 14.77 2.96 -17.97
N ALA A 42 14.96 2.14 -16.93
CA ALA A 42 16.19 2.07 -16.16
C ALA A 42 17.38 1.50 -16.95
N GLU A 43 17.15 0.59 -17.91
CA GLU A 43 18.17 0.05 -18.81
C GLU A 43 18.94 1.13 -19.59
N LYS A 44 18.29 2.27 -19.87
CA LYS A 44 18.88 3.44 -20.52
C LYS A 44 19.98 4.11 -19.67
N PHE A 45 19.99 3.84 -18.37
CA PHE A 45 20.96 4.37 -17.43
C PHE A 45 21.92 3.26 -16.98
N HIS A 46 23.16 3.28 -17.48
CA HIS A 46 24.14 2.25 -17.20
C HIS A 46 24.36 2.01 -15.70
N GLU A 47 24.27 3.06 -14.87
CA GLU A 47 24.48 2.96 -13.43
C GLU A 47 23.33 2.28 -12.68
N LEU A 48 22.15 2.16 -13.30
CA LEU A 48 20.98 1.49 -12.71
C LEU A 48 20.89 0.02 -13.07
N GLN A 49 21.58 -0.44 -14.11
CA GLN A 49 21.52 -1.82 -14.59
C GLN A 49 21.89 -2.85 -13.49
N LYS A 50 22.76 -2.47 -12.54
CA LYS A 50 23.11 -3.30 -11.39
C LYS A 50 21.94 -3.61 -10.44
N TYR A 51 20.84 -2.87 -10.52
CA TYR A 51 19.62 -3.10 -9.76
C TYR A 51 18.55 -3.86 -10.55
N LEU A 52 18.80 -4.17 -11.82
CA LEU A 52 17.89 -4.92 -12.70
C LEU A 52 18.16 -6.42 -12.61
N THR A 53 18.21 -6.93 -11.39
CA THR A 53 18.38 -8.37 -11.12
C THR A 53 17.04 -9.00 -10.80
N GLU A 54 16.92 -10.30 -11.05
CA GLU A 54 15.73 -11.08 -10.66
C GLU A 54 15.48 -10.98 -9.14
N ASP A 55 16.54 -11.01 -8.33
CA ASP A 55 16.43 -10.83 -6.88
C ASP A 55 15.85 -9.46 -6.49
N SER A 56 16.30 -8.38 -7.13
CA SER A 56 15.81 -7.02 -6.87
C SER A 56 14.34 -6.90 -7.28
N ARG A 57 13.98 -7.45 -8.44
CA ARG A 57 12.59 -7.52 -8.92
C ARG A 57 11.70 -8.27 -7.92
N ASN A 58 12.13 -9.46 -7.49
CA ASN A 58 11.39 -10.29 -6.54
C ASN A 58 11.23 -9.59 -5.19
N ALA A 59 12.25 -8.86 -4.73
CA ALA A 59 12.17 -8.07 -3.51
C ALA A 59 11.14 -6.94 -3.62
N ILE A 60 11.11 -6.21 -4.74
CA ILE A 60 10.12 -5.15 -5.01
C ILE A 60 8.70 -5.75 -5.04
N LEU A 61 8.48 -6.81 -5.81
CA LEU A 61 7.18 -7.47 -5.92
C LEU A 61 6.69 -7.99 -4.58
N LYS A 62 7.54 -8.71 -3.82
CA LYS A 62 7.19 -9.22 -2.50
C LYS A 62 6.79 -8.09 -1.56
N LYS A 63 7.60 -7.04 -1.49
CA LYS A 63 7.32 -5.87 -0.64
C LYS A 63 6.01 -5.19 -1.03
N HIS A 64 5.70 -5.15 -2.32
CA HIS A 64 4.47 -4.56 -2.82
C HIS A 64 3.22 -5.40 -2.52
N ILE A 65 3.34 -6.73 -2.62
CA ILE A 65 2.31 -7.67 -2.16
C ILE A 65 2.07 -7.47 -0.66
N ASP A 66 3.12 -7.51 0.16
CA ASP A 66 3.01 -7.34 1.61
C ASP A 66 2.35 -5.99 1.98
N LEU A 67 2.73 -4.91 1.29
CA LEU A 67 2.16 -3.58 1.51
C LEU A 67 0.70 -3.52 1.11
N THR A 68 0.35 -4.04 -0.06
CA THR A 68 -1.03 -4.09 -0.55
C THR A 68 -1.85 -4.89 0.44
N SER A 69 -1.46 -6.13 0.75
CA SER A 69 -2.10 -7.02 1.72
C SER A 69 -2.35 -6.39 3.09
N ALA A 70 -1.39 -5.64 3.62
CA ALA A 70 -1.60 -4.95 4.89
C ALA A 70 -2.70 -3.88 4.81
N ILE A 71 -2.76 -3.13 3.71
CA ILE A 71 -3.81 -2.12 3.47
C ILE A 71 -5.17 -2.78 3.31
N ILE A 72 -5.24 -3.94 2.65
CA ILE A 72 -6.46 -4.76 2.53
C ILE A 72 -7.02 -5.03 3.91
N ASN A 73 -6.21 -5.66 4.75
CA ASN A 73 -6.64 -6.14 6.07
C ASN A 73 -7.13 -4.97 6.92
N ILE A 74 -6.42 -3.84 6.88
CA ILE A 74 -6.84 -2.62 7.59
C ILE A 74 -8.17 -2.10 7.04
N SER A 75 -8.33 -1.99 5.72
CA SER A 75 -9.55 -1.48 5.11
C SER A 75 -10.78 -2.35 5.41
N GLN A 76 -10.61 -3.67 5.50
CA GLN A 76 -11.72 -4.56 5.82
C GLN A 76 -12.11 -4.48 7.30
N ILE A 77 -11.14 -4.49 8.21
CA ILE A 77 -11.37 -4.29 9.65
C ILE A 77 -12.06 -2.94 9.90
N GLU A 78 -11.66 -1.88 9.17
CA GLU A 78 -12.32 -0.57 9.25
C GLU A 78 -13.78 -0.63 8.78
N ASN A 79 -14.09 -1.39 7.72
CA ASN A 79 -15.48 -1.55 7.25
C ASN A 79 -16.33 -2.32 8.27
N GLU A 80 -15.82 -3.41 8.85
CA GLU A 80 -16.53 -4.17 9.88
C GLU A 80 -16.75 -3.35 11.16
N LEU A 81 -15.77 -2.53 11.54
CA LEU A 81 -15.90 -1.55 12.61
C LEU A 81 -16.97 -0.49 12.29
N ASP A 82 -16.99 0.09 11.09
CA ASP A 82 -18.02 1.06 10.69
C ASP A 82 -19.44 0.44 10.74
N GLU A 83 -19.56 -0.83 10.35
CA GLU A 83 -20.85 -1.54 10.40
C GLU A 83 -21.28 -1.88 11.82
N SER A 84 -20.36 -2.30 12.69
CA SER A 84 -20.65 -2.72 14.07
C SER A 84 -20.81 -1.55 15.05
N GLU A 85 -20.06 -0.46 14.86
CA GLU A 85 -20.12 0.76 15.68
C GLU A 85 -21.12 1.80 15.16
N ARG A 86 -21.89 1.49 14.10
CA ARG A 86 -22.93 2.35 13.54
C ARG A 86 -24.05 2.63 14.56
N ALA A 87 -23.81 3.58 15.46
CA ALA A 87 -24.89 4.35 16.06
C ALA A 87 -25.66 5.05 14.92
N PRO A 88 -26.99 5.19 14.99
CA PRO A 88 -27.76 5.90 13.98
C PRO A 88 -27.11 7.28 13.78
N VAL A 89 -26.60 7.51 12.57
CA VAL A 89 -25.70 8.61 12.23
C VAL A 89 -26.32 9.94 12.69
N GLY A 90 -25.79 10.51 13.78
CA GLY A 90 -26.02 11.92 14.09
C GLY A 90 -25.16 12.75 13.12
N GLU A 91 -25.66 13.90 12.66
CA GLU A 91 -25.06 14.75 11.61
C GLU A 91 -23.57 15.14 11.79
N ASN A 92 -22.93 14.79 12.91
CA ASN A 92 -21.56 15.19 13.28
C ASN A 92 -20.59 14.03 13.59
N THR A 93 -20.90 12.76 13.28
CA THR A 93 -19.89 11.69 13.39
C THR A 93 -18.93 11.73 12.21
N ILE A 94 -17.67 12.10 12.48
CA ILE A 94 -16.58 12.02 11.50
C ILE A 94 -16.30 10.53 11.24
N PRO A 95 -16.40 10.04 9.99
CA PRO A 95 -16.06 8.65 9.68
C PRO A 95 -14.63 8.33 10.11
N PHE A 96 -14.38 7.09 10.55
CA PHE A 96 -13.05 6.57 10.92
C PHE A 96 -11.97 6.70 9.82
N ARG A 97 -12.35 7.16 8.62
CA ARG A 97 -11.58 7.25 7.36
C ARG A 97 -10.34 8.15 7.35
N LYS A 98 -9.89 8.76 8.47
CA LYS A 98 -8.89 9.85 8.39
C LYS A 98 -7.57 9.63 9.11
N TYR A 99 -7.41 8.58 9.91
CA TYR A 99 -6.18 8.40 10.67
C TYR A 99 -5.74 6.94 10.70
N ASN A 100 -4.55 6.70 10.14
CA ASN A 100 -3.71 5.49 10.21
C ASN A 100 -3.60 4.67 8.91
N GLN A 101 -3.46 5.33 7.75
CA GLN A 101 -2.71 4.70 6.66
C GLN A 101 -1.35 4.28 7.25
N PRO A 102 -0.94 3.00 7.17
CA PRO A 102 0.26 2.53 7.82
C PRO A 102 1.53 2.97 7.09
N TYR A 103 1.41 3.97 6.22
CA TYR A 103 2.41 4.49 5.32
C TYR A 103 2.35 6.01 5.29
N GLU A 104 3.51 6.65 5.17
CA GLU A 104 3.58 8.09 4.92
C GLU A 104 3.70 8.36 3.43
N VAL A 105 2.77 9.17 2.92
CA VAL A 105 2.83 9.70 1.56
C VAL A 105 3.87 10.79 1.53
N SER A 106 5.01 10.50 0.92
CA SER A 106 6.13 11.45 0.78
C SER A 106 6.00 12.34 -0.46
N GLY A 107 5.12 11.98 -1.39
CA GLY A 107 4.79 12.81 -2.54
C GLY A 107 3.83 12.15 -3.51
N ILE A 108 3.40 12.92 -4.50
CA ILE A 108 2.61 12.45 -5.64
C ILE A 108 3.31 12.97 -6.89
N VAL A 109 3.60 12.09 -7.84
CA VAL A 109 4.29 12.42 -9.10
C VAL A 109 3.55 11.81 -10.28
N PHE A 110 3.68 12.35 -11.48
CA PHE A 110 3.13 11.70 -12.68
C PHE A 110 4.05 10.58 -13.16
N VAL A 111 3.49 9.63 -13.92
CA VAL A 111 4.23 8.49 -14.50
C VAL A 111 5.44 8.97 -15.31
N ASP A 112 5.26 9.98 -16.17
CA ASP A 112 6.34 10.50 -17.02
C ASP A 112 7.47 11.12 -16.19
N ASP A 113 7.14 11.88 -15.14
CA ASP A 113 8.12 12.49 -14.23
C ASP A 113 8.89 11.41 -13.46
N PHE A 114 8.21 10.35 -13.04
CA PHE A 114 8.83 9.21 -12.37
C PHE A 114 9.81 8.48 -13.31
N LEU A 115 9.37 8.15 -14.53
CA LEU A 115 10.15 7.36 -15.50
C LEU A 115 11.32 8.12 -16.12
N THR A 116 11.32 9.46 -16.07
CA THR A 116 12.43 10.29 -16.58
C THR A 116 13.39 10.73 -15.49
N ASN A 117 13.01 10.66 -14.21
CA ASN A 117 13.84 11.04 -13.09
C ASN A 117 14.74 9.89 -12.63
N LYS A 118 16.00 9.88 -13.10
CA LYS A 118 17.01 8.89 -12.72
C LYS A 118 17.16 8.70 -11.21
N LYS A 119 17.07 9.76 -10.41
CA LYS A 119 17.24 9.66 -8.95
C LYS A 119 16.08 8.89 -8.33
N VAL A 120 14.85 9.22 -8.73
CA VAL A 120 13.63 8.55 -8.25
C VAL A 120 13.62 7.08 -8.68
N LEU A 121 13.96 6.79 -9.94
CA LEU A 121 14.13 5.41 -10.41
C LEU A 121 15.17 4.64 -9.59
N ALA A 122 16.32 5.27 -9.31
CA ALA A 122 17.36 4.64 -8.52
C ALA A 122 16.88 4.32 -7.10
N ASP A 123 16.19 5.25 -6.45
CA ASP A 123 15.69 5.07 -5.09
C ASP A 123 14.59 4.00 -5.05
N PHE A 124 13.73 3.91 -6.07
CA PHE A 124 12.72 2.85 -6.19
C PHE A 124 13.36 1.47 -6.41
N LEU A 125 14.28 1.35 -7.36
CA LEU A 125 14.97 0.07 -7.66
C LEU A 125 15.83 -0.43 -6.49
N GLN A 126 16.31 0.48 -5.65
CA GLN A 126 17.02 0.15 -4.41
C GLN A 126 16.08 -0.18 -3.24
N GLY A 127 14.76 -0.08 -3.44
CA GLY A 127 13.75 -0.28 -2.40
C GLY A 127 13.74 0.80 -1.31
N LYS A 128 14.31 1.98 -1.56
CA LYS A 128 14.30 3.12 -0.61
C LYS A 128 13.00 3.89 -0.63
N ILE A 129 12.26 3.80 -1.73
CA ILE A 129 10.91 4.33 -1.86
C ILE A 129 10.00 3.23 -2.41
N HIS A 130 8.75 3.30 -2.03
CA HIS A 130 7.66 2.46 -2.53
C HIS A 130 6.66 3.35 -3.27
N ILE A 131 5.79 2.73 -4.07
CA ILE A 131 4.77 3.47 -4.81
C ILE A 131 3.42 2.79 -4.69
N PHE A 132 2.34 3.57 -4.80
CA PHE A 132 1.03 3.06 -5.23
C PHE A 132 0.74 3.57 -6.63
N LEU A 133 0.39 2.64 -7.51
CA LEU A 133 -0.07 2.98 -8.85
C LEU A 133 -1.54 3.40 -8.76
N ASN A 134 -1.89 4.51 -9.40
CA ASN A 134 -3.29 4.68 -9.79
C ASN A 134 -3.53 3.77 -11.02
N PRO A 135 -4.58 2.94 -11.06
CA PRO A 135 -4.87 2.09 -12.21
C PRO A 135 -5.10 2.86 -13.52
N ASP A 136 -5.31 4.17 -13.47
CA ASP A 136 -5.22 5.02 -14.68
C ASP A 136 -3.76 5.10 -15.17
N PRO A 137 -3.42 4.63 -16.39
CA PRO A 137 -2.06 4.65 -16.94
C PRO A 137 -1.46 6.06 -17.10
N SER A 138 -2.30 7.10 -17.10
CA SER A 138 -1.91 8.52 -17.11
C SER A 138 -2.00 9.17 -15.73
N GLY A 139 -2.46 8.41 -14.73
CA GLY A 139 -2.73 8.84 -13.39
C GLY A 139 -1.45 9.13 -12.59
N PRO A 140 -1.61 9.87 -11.48
CA PRO A 140 -0.51 10.11 -10.57
C PRO A 140 -0.05 8.81 -9.87
N ILE A 141 1.26 8.65 -9.72
CA ILE A 141 1.91 7.69 -8.84
C ILE A 141 2.06 8.34 -7.46
N MET A 142 1.57 7.67 -6.43
CA MET A 142 1.80 8.06 -5.05
C MET A 142 3.15 7.48 -4.60
N ILE A 143 4.08 8.31 -4.13
CA ILE A 143 5.35 7.86 -3.55
C ILE A 143 5.15 7.72 -2.04
N ILE A 144 5.58 6.58 -1.53
CA ILE A 144 5.61 6.25 -0.10
C ILE A 144 7.07 6.07 0.31
N ALA A 145 7.47 6.78 1.37
CA ALA A 145 8.83 6.69 1.87
C ALA A 145 9.02 5.52 2.84
N ASP A 146 8.06 5.28 3.75
CA ASP A 146 8.19 4.25 4.79
C ASP A 146 6.84 3.90 5.43
N TYR A 147 6.85 2.77 6.15
CA TYR A 147 5.78 2.35 7.06
C TYR A 147 5.84 3.23 8.32
N VAL A 148 5.08 4.32 8.37
CA VAL A 148 5.21 5.26 9.50
C VAL A 148 4.35 4.77 10.65
N GLY A 149 5.04 4.31 11.69
CA GLY A 149 4.52 4.15 13.04
C GLY A 149 3.09 3.64 13.06
N VAL A 150 2.90 2.37 12.68
CA VAL A 150 1.63 1.70 12.94
C VAL A 150 1.30 1.87 14.41
N SER A 151 0.16 2.51 14.68
CA SER A 151 -0.36 2.64 16.03
C SER A 151 -0.36 1.24 16.67
N GLU A 152 -0.22 1.13 17.99
CA GLU A 152 -0.26 -0.18 18.68
C GLU A 152 -1.50 -1.00 18.28
N ARG A 153 -2.59 -0.31 17.88
CA ARG A 153 -3.79 -0.88 17.27
C ARG A 153 -3.53 -1.60 15.94
N ILE A 154 -2.76 -1.03 15.01
CA ILE A 154 -2.43 -1.72 13.76
C ILE A 154 -1.33 -2.78 13.95
N LYS A 155 -0.41 -2.60 14.90
CA LYS A 155 0.56 -3.67 15.23
C LYS A 155 -0.11 -4.96 15.69
N LYS A 156 -1.20 -4.86 16.46
CA LYS A 156 -2.01 -6.02 16.87
C LYS A 156 -2.71 -6.69 15.69
N ILE A 157 -3.13 -5.91 14.68
CA ILE A 157 -3.79 -6.40 13.46
C ILE A 157 -2.80 -7.11 12.51
N LEU A 158 -1.53 -6.72 12.54
CA LEU A 158 -0.47 -7.28 11.69
C LEU A 158 0.25 -8.51 12.29
N GLN A 159 -0.09 -8.92 13.52
CA GLN A 159 0.48 -10.08 14.22
C GLN A 159 -0.39 -11.32 14.05
#